data_AF-A0A250KMJ8-F1
#
_entry.id   AF-A0A250KMJ8-F1
#
_cell.length_a   1.000
_cell.length_b   1.000
_cell.length_c   1.000
_cell.angle_alpha   90.00
_cell.angle_beta   90.00
_cell.angle_gamma   90.00
#
_symmetry.space_group_name_H-M   'P 1'
#
loop_
_entity.id
_entity.type
_entity.pdbx_description
1 polymer ?
#
loop_
_entity_poly.entity_id
_entity_poly.type
_entity_poly.pdbx_seq_one_letter_code
_entity_poly.pdbx_strand_id
1 'polypeptide(L)'
;MLREQWDQNLFVHLGRCNIEVQEPGNGVKYVSIGELVPADEVHDDYLSNEDIPVEIQEKLRDTVFFHVAYNDYIFCSTVIQYLFSKLTHVQDRVWLDNDYGTLIPAETVLREFGINPLWDWRQSA
;
A
#
# COMPACT_ATOMS: atom_id res chain seq x y z
N MET A 1 32.47 -0.18 16.68
CA MET A 1 31.10 0.28 16.98
C MET A 1 30.66 1.13 15.80
N LEU A 2 30.00 0.51 14.82
CA LEU A 2 29.53 1.18 13.60
C LEU A 2 28.03 1.44 13.77
N ARG A 3 27.67 2.66 14.13
CA ARG A 3 26.28 3.10 14.33
C ARG A 3 25.91 4.28 13.44
N GLU A 4 26.65 4.49 12.36
CA GLU A 4 26.52 5.66 11.49
C GLU A 4 26.58 5.19 10.04
N GLN A 5 25.44 5.22 9.35
CA GLN A 5 25.28 5.39 7.87
C GLN A 5 23.85 5.03 7.38
N TRP A 6 22.79 5.45 8.07
CA TRP A 6 21.40 5.29 7.57
C TRP A 6 20.61 6.60 7.52
N ASP A 7 21.29 7.75 7.49
CA ASP A 7 20.69 9.09 7.41
C ASP A 7 20.89 9.76 6.04
N GLN A 8 20.58 9.04 4.95
CA GLN A 8 20.51 9.68 3.63
C GLN A 8 19.19 9.36 2.93
N ASN A 9 18.23 10.27 3.13
CA ASN A 9 17.25 10.70 2.15
C ASN A 9 16.25 9.64 1.64
N LEU A 10 15.32 9.24 2.50
CA LEU A 10 13.99 8.82 2.02
C LEU A 10 13.09 10.07 1.90
N PHE A 11 13.42 10.95 0.97
CA PHE A 11 12.49 11.99 0.52
C PHE A 11 11.53 11.35 -0.48
N VAL A 12 10.42 10.82 0.00
CA VAL A 12 9.37 10.30 -0.88
C VAL A 12 8.48 11.47 -1.31
N HIS A 13 8.90 12.20 -2.34
CA HIS A 13 7.90 12.65 -3.30
C HIS A 13 7.42 11.37 -4.00
N LEU A 14 6.23 10.89 -3.67
CA LEU A 14 5.70 9.60 -4.12
C LEU A 14 5.43 9.52 -5.64
N GLY A 15 6.19 10.20 -6.51
CA GLY A 15 6.05 10.04 -7.96
C GLY A 15 6.31 8.60 -8.40
N ARG A 16 7.36 7.95 -7.84
CA ARG A 16 7.68 6.52 -8.04
C ARG A 16 8.74 6.00 -7.06
N CYS A 17 8.58 4.79 -6.56
CA CYS A 17 9.51 4.06 -5.69
C CYS A 17 9.69 2.63 -6.21
N ASN A 18 10.93 2.17 -6.37
CA ASN A 18 11.23 0.77 -6.74
C ASN A 18 12.13 0.17 -5.66
N ILE A 19 11.75 -1.00 -5.14
CA ILE A 19 12.50 -1.75 -4.12
C ILE A 19 12.80 -3.13 -4.71
N GLU A 20 14.08 -3.48 -4.77
CA GLU A 20 14.54 -4.76 -5.30
C GLU A 20 15.50 -5.43 -4.32
N VAL A 21 15.34 -6.74 -4.14
CA VAL A 21 16.21 -7.57 -3.30
C VAL A 21 16.62 -8.80 -4.09
N GLN A 22 17.93 -9.00 -4.23
CA GLN A 22 18.51 -10.21 -4.81
C GLN A 22 18.72 -11.25 -3.71
N GLU A 23 17.98 -12.36 -3.75
CA GLU A 23 18.20 -13.48 -2.84
C GLU A 23 19.17 -14.50 -3.47
N PRO A 24 20.22 -14.93 -2.75
CA PRO A 24 21.08 -16.01 -3.21
C PRO A 24 20.27 -17.30 -3.45
N GLY A 25 20.22 -17.76 -4.70
CA GLY A 25 19.52 -19.00 -5.08
C GLY A 25 18.02 -18.87 -5.37
N ASN A 26 17.39 -17.73 -5.06
CA ASN A 26 15.93 -17.53 -5.22
C ASN A 26 15.54 -16.44 -6.23
N GLY A 27 16.51 -15.86 -6.94
CA GLY A 27 16.23 -14.81 -7.94
C GLY A 27 16.00 -13.42 -7.32
N VAL A 28 15.47 -12.50 -8.13
CA VAL A 28 15.18 -11.11 -7.73
C VAL A 28 13.73 -11.02 -7.26
N LYS A 29 13.52 -10.41 -6.10
CA LYS A 29 12.20 -9.98 -5.62
C LYS A 29 12.08 -8.47 -5.80
N TYR A 30 10.94 -7.98 -6.26
CA TYR A 30 10.72 -6.56 -6.45
C TYR A 30 9.32 -6.11 -6.03
N VAL A 31 9.25 -4.83 -5.65
CA VAL A 31 8.02 -4.05 -5.47
C VAL A 31 8.25 -2.68 -6.11
N SER A 32 7.36 -2.26 -7.01
CA SER A 32 7.35 -0.96 -7.66
C SER A 32 6.05 -0.26 -7.29
N ILE A 33 6.15 0.88 -6.62
CA ILE A 33 5.02 1.74 -6.23
C ILE A 33 5.12 3.01 -7.07
N GLY A 34 4.09 3.30 -7.86
CA GLY A 34 4.04 4.52 -8.69
C GLY A 34 2.73 5.26 -8.46
N GLU A 35 2.77 6.58 -8.47
CA GLU A 35 1.55 7.37 -8.54
C GLU A 35 0.78 6.99 -9.81
N LEU A 36 -0.53 6.75 -9.66
CA LEU A 36 -1.40 6.44 -10.78
C LEU A 36 -1.81 7.74 -11.45
N VAL A 37 -1.39 7.91 -12.70
CA VAL A 37 -1.63 9.12 -13.50
C VAL A 37 -2.16 8.71 -14.88
N PRO A 38 -3.32 9.24 -15.34
CA PRO A 38 -4.19 10.19 -14.64
C PRO A 38 -5.00 9.51 -13.52
N ALA A 39 -5.17 10.19 -12.39
CA ALA A 39 -5.95 9.67 -11.26
C ALA A 39 -7.46 9.82 -11.46
N ASP A 40 -7.89 10.70 -12.37
CA ASP A 40 -9.30 11.09 -12.56
C ASP A 40 -10.21 9.90 -12.88
N GLU A 41 -9.77 8.95 -13.71
CA GLU A 41 -10.55 7.75 -14.05
C GLU A 41 -10.79 6.88 -12.81
N VAL A 42 -9.77 6.71 -11.97
CA VAL A 42 -9.88 5.93 -10.72
C VAL A 42 -10.71 6.67 -9.68
N HIS A 43 -10.60 7.99 -9.61
CA HIS A 43 -11.49 8.83 -8.79
C HIS A 43 -12.95 8.60 -9.17
N ASP A 44 -13.27 8.73 -10.47
CA ASP A 44 -14.64 8.58 -10.97
C ASP A 44 -15.22 7.19 -10.69
N ASP A 45 -14.40 6.14 -10.83
CA ASP A 45 -14.80 4.76 -10.52
C ASP A 45 -15.20 4.60 -9.04
N TYR A 46 -14.42 5.13 -8.10
CA TYR A 46 -14.78 5.03 -6.68
C TYR A 46 -15.93 5.97 -6.27
N LEU A 47 -15.99 7.17 -6.84
CA LEU A 47 -17.04 8.15 -6.53
C LEU A 47 -18.40 7.73 -7.08
N SER A 48 -18.42 6.92 -8.14
CA SER A 48 -19.65 6.36 -8.72
C SER A 48 -20.06 5.01 -8.11
N ASN A 49 -19.22 4.41 -7.26
CA ASN A 49 -19.50 3.13 -6.62
C ASN A 49 -20.47 3.28 -5.44
N GLU A 50 -21.71 2.79 -5.61
CA GLU A 50 -22.78 2.83 -4.61
C GLU A 50 -22.48 1.98 -3.35
N ASP A 51 -21.58 1.01 -3.44
CA ASP A 51 -21.18 0.16 -2.32
C ASP A 51 -20.19 0.86 -1.37
N ILE A 52 -19.59 1.99 -1.80
CA ILE A 52 -18.67 2.77 -0.97
C ILE A 52 -19.46 3.82 -0.18
N PRO A 53 -19.33 3.87 1.16
CA PRO A 53 -20.01 4.88 1.97
C PRO A 53 -19.66 6.30 1.53
N VAL A 54 -20.66 7.20 1.51
CA VAL A 54 -20.51 8.62 1.13
C VAL A 54 -19.37 9.30 1.90
N GLU A 55 -19.21 8.98 3.18
CA GLU A 55 -18.15 9.51 4.05
C GLU A 55 -16.74 9.11 3.57
N ILE A 56 -16.60 7.95 2.94
CA ILE A 56 -15.34 7.50 2.33
C ILE A 56 -15.17 8.16 0.96
N GLN A 57 -16.22 8.24 0.15
CA GLN A 57 -16.18 8.94 -1.14
C GLN A 57 -15.71 10.39 -0.98
N GLU A 58 -16.18 11.10 0.05
CA GLU A 58 -15.71 12.47 0.36
C GLU A 58 -14.20 12.53 0.62
N LYS A 59 -13.64 11.54 1.32
CA LYS A 59 -12.19 11.45 1.57
C LYS A 59 -11.39 11.13 0.30
N LEU A 60 -11.97 10.34 -0.60
CA LEU A 60 -11.30 9.94 -1.85
C LEU A 60 -11.12 11.12 -2.82
N ARG A 61 -11.96 12.15 -2.77
CA ARG A 61 -11.91 13.34 -3.65
C ARG A 61 -10.55 14.06 -3.68
N ASP A 62 -9.81 14.02 -2.57
CA ASP A 62 -8.49 14.66 -2.46
C ASP A 62 -7.36 13.63 -2.30
N THR A 63 -7.64 12.36 -2.58
CA THR A 63 -6.69 11.25 -2.40
C THR A 63 -5.80 11.06 -3.62
N VAL A 64 -4.53 10.75 -3.36
CA VAL A 64 -3.56 10.33 -4.37
C VAL A 64 -3.57 8.81 -4.47
N PHE A 65 -3.66 8.30 -5.69
CA PHE A 65 -3.70 6.86 -5.96
C PHE A 65 -2.33 6.33 -6.32
N PHE A 66 -2.01 5.13 -5.83
CA PHE A 66 -0.75 4.45 -6.11
C PHE A 66 -1.00 3.06 -6.66
N HIS A 67 -0.30 2.72 -7.75
CA HIS A 67 -0.25 1.37 -8.27
C HIS A 67 0.97 0.64 -7.73
N VAL A 68 0.78 -0.60 -7.27
CA VAL A 68 1.82 -1.45 -6.71
C VAL A 68 2.01 -2.68 -7.61
N ALA A 69 3.13 -2.76 -8.32
CA ALA A 69 3.55 -3.92 -9.08
C ALA A 69 4.58 -4.74 -8.30
N TYR A 70 4.46 -6.06 -8.28
CA TYR A 70 5.38 -6.95 -7.56
C TYR A 70 5.45 -8.33 -8.21
N ASN A 71 6.51 -9.08 -7.92
CA ASN A 71 6.63 -10.50 -8.31
C ASN A 71 6.64 -11.48 -7.13
N ASP A 72 6.68 -10.98 -5.89
CA ASP A 72 6.63 -11.78 -4.68
C ASP A 72 5.66 -11.12 -3.68
N TYR A 73 4.56 -11.83 -3.37
CA TYR A 73 3.50 -11.33 -2.50
C TYR A 73 3.95 -11.14 -1.05
N ILE A 74 4.78 -12.05 -0.53
CA ILE A 74 5.27 -11.98 0.85
C ILE A 74 6.18 -10.76 1.01
N PHE A 75 7.04 -10.53 0.03
CA PHE A 75 7.89 -9.34 0.00
C PHE A 75 7.08 -8.06 -0.15
N CYS A 76 6.09 -8.03 -1.06
CA CYS A 76 5.15 -6.92 -1.21
C CYS A 76 4.42 -6.59 0.09
N SER A 77 3.82 -7.59 0.75
CA SER A 77 3.11 -7.37 2.01
C SER A 77 4.01 -6.82 3.10
N THR A 78 5.27 -7.25 3.17
CA THR A 78 6.28 -6.71 4.10
C THR A 78 6.56 -5.22 3.82
N VAL A 79 6.71 -4.85 2.54
CA VAL A 79 6.91 -3.45 2.13
C VAL A 79 5.70 -2.59 2.48
N ILE A 80 4.48 -3.05 2.18
CA ILE A 80 3.24 -2.32 2.48
C ILE A 80 3.06 -2.13 3.99
N GLN A 81 3.27 -3.17 4.79
CA GLN A 81 3.23 -3.06 6.25
C GLN A 81 4.24 -2.03 6.77
N TYR A 82 5.47 -2.05 6.25
CA TYR A 82 6.48 -1.08 6.64
C TYR A 82 6.03 0.34 6.30
N LEU A 83 5.54 0.59 5.08
CA LEU A 83 5.05 1.91 4.67
C LEU A 83 3.91 2.39 5.57
N PHE A 84 2.90 1.55 5.82
CA PHE A 84 1.77 1.92 6.67
C PHE A 84 2.19 2.16 8.11
N SER A 85 3.22 1.46 8.62
CA SER A 85 3.80 1.71 9.95
C SER A 85 4.48 3.08 10.07
N LYS A 86 4.86 3.70 8.95
CA LYS A 86 5.43 5.06 8.90
C LYS A 86 4.37 6.13 8.70
N LEU A 87 3.18 5.75 8.26
CA LEU A 87 2.03 6.64 8.03
C LEU A 87 1.08 6.69 9.23
N THR A 88 1.56 6.38 10.44
CA THR A 88 0.77 6.31 11.69
C THR A 88 -0.03 7.58 12.01
N HIS A 89 0.41 8.73 11.52
CA HIS A 89 -0.21 10.04 11.74
C HIS A 89 -1.39 10.33 10.81
N VAL A 90 -1.62 9.53 9.77
CA VAL A 90 -2.66 9.70 8.75
C VAL A 90 -3.36 8.38 8.41
N GLN A 91 -3.34 7.40 9.31
CA GLN A 91 -3.90 6.06 9.05
C GLN A 91 -5.40 6.07 8.70
N ASP A 92 -6.14 7.08 9.15
CA ASP A 92 -7.55 7.31 8.83
C ASP A 92 -7.78 7.81 7.39
N ARG A 93 -6.69 8.06 6.65
CA ARG A 93 -6.63 8.58 5.28
C ARG A 93 -5.83 7.71 4.32
N VAL A 94 -5.43 6.52 4.76
CA VAL A 94 -4.64 5.59 3.95
C VAL A 94 -5.39 4.27 3.88
N TRP A 95 -5.62 3.81 2.65
CA TRP A 95 -6.29 2.55 2.36
C TRP A 95 -5.47 1.71 1.40
N LEU A 96 -5.61 0.40 1.53
CA LEU A 96 -5.22 -0.57 0.52
C LEU A 96 -6.47 -0.93 -0.27
N ASP A 97 -6.46 -0.72 -1.58
CA ASP A 97 -7.45 -1.35 -2.45
C ASP A 97 -7.00 -2.78 -2.78
N ASN A 98 -7.92 -3.73 -2.69
CA ASN A 98 -7.67 -5.11 -3.07
C ASN A 98 -8.20 -5.38 -4.50
N ASP A 99 -7.90 -6.55 -5.06
CA ASP A 99 -8.34 -6.93 -6.42
C ASP A 99 -9.88 -7.00 -6.61
N TYR A 100 -10.66 -6.69 -5.58
CA TYR A 100 -12.11 -6.72 -5.53
C TYR A 100 -12.72 -5.32 -5.33
N GLY A 101 -11.92 -4.25 -5.38
CA GLY A 101 -12.37 -2.88 -5.20
C GLY A 101 -12.77 -2.54 -3.76
N THR A 102 -12.31 -3.33 -2.78
CA THR A 102 -12.57 -3.08 -1.36
C THR A 102 -11.43 -2.28 -0.74
N LEU A 103 -11.78 -1.13 -0.16
CA LEU A 103 -10.84 -0.26 0.55
C LEU A 103 -10.62 -0.73 2.00
N ILE A 104 -9.43 -1.23 2.28
CA ILE A 104 -9.02 -1.71 3.60
C ILE A 104 -8.21 -0.60 4.31
N PRO A 105 -8.65 -0.08 5.47
CA PRO A 105 -7.91 0.94 6.20
C PRO A 105 -6.51 0.46 6.62
N ALA A 106 -5.54 1.38 6.63
CA ALA A 106 -4.15 1.06 7.01
C ALA A 106 -4.02 0.45 8.41
N GLU A 107 -4.86 0.87 9.36
CA GLU A 107 -4.90 0.29 10.71
C GLU A 107 -5.28 -1.19 10.68
N THR A 108 -6.29 -1.57 9.88
CA THR A 108 -6.70 -2.97 9.68
C THR A 108 -5.56 -3.78 9.09
N VAL A 109 -4.90 -3.25 8.06
CA VAL A 109 -3.74 -3.91 7.44
C VAL A 109 -2.64 -4.16 8.48
N LEU A 110 -2.30 -3.17 9.29
CA LEU A 110 -1.26 -3.32 10.32
C LEU A 110 -1.64 -4.30 11.44
N ARG A 111 -2.91 -4.35 11.82
CA ARG A 111 -3.42 -5.28 12.84
C ARG A 111 -3.44 -6.73 12.35
N GLU A 112 -3.82 -6.95 11.10
CA GLU A 112 -4.18 -8.29 10.59
C GLU A 112 -3.04 -8.94 9.80
N PHE A 113 -2.26 -8.18 9.03
CA PHE A 113 -1.13 -8.73 8.27
C PHE A 113 0.07 -9.08 9.17
N GLY A 114 0.23 -8.46 10.33
CA GLY A 114 1.26 -8.81 11.31
C GLY A 114 1.06 -10.18 11.97
N ILE A 115 -0.14 -10.77 11.84
CA ILE A 115 -0.55 -12.00 12.53
C ILE A 115 -0.57 -13.21 11.59
N ASN A 116 -0.76 -13.02 10.28
CA ASN A 116 -0.82 -14.15 9.34
C ASN A 116 -0.41 -13.78 7.89
N PRO A 117 0.75 -14.23 7.38
CA PRO A 117 1.16 -14.01 5.98
C PRO A 117 0.35 -14.83 4.96
N LEU A 118 -0.49 -15.77 5.42
CA LEU A 118 -1.45 -16.53 4.61
C LEU A 118 -2.88 -16.01 4.78
N TRP A 119 -3.05 -14.81 5.35
CA TRP A 119 -4.38 -14.25 5.58
C TRP A 119 -5.09 -14.02 4.25
N ASP A 120 -6.14 -14.81 4.04
CA ASP A 120 -7.12 -14.68 2.98
C ASP A 120 -8.34 -14.01 3.60
N TRP A 121 -8.57 -12.73 3.27
CA TRP A 121 -9.69 -11.95 3.79
C TRP A 121 -11.06 -12.57 3.42
N ARG A 122 -11.11 -13.47 2.42
CA ARG A 122 -12.31 -14.28 2.11
C ARG A 122 -12.73 -15.22 3.24
N GLN A 123 -11.85 -15.48 4.21
CA GLN A 123 -12.12 -16.36 5.36
C GLN A 123 -12.62 -15.62 6.60
N SER A 124 -12.61 -14.29 6.57
CA SER A 124 -13.16 -13.45 7.63
C SER A 124 -14.49 -12.85 7.17
N ALA A 125 -15.54 -13.67 7.29
CA ALA A 125 -16.95 -13.27 7.22
C ALA A 125 -17.55 -13.25 8.64
#